data_AF-A0A936TWA9-F1
#
_entry.id   AF-A0A936TWA9-F1
#
_cell.length_a   1.000
_cell.length_b   1.000
_cell.length_c   1.000
_cell.angle_alpha   90.00
_cell.angle_beta   90.00
_cell.angle_gamma   90.00
#
_symmetry.space_group_name_H-M   'P 1'
#
loop_
_entity.id
_entity.type
_entity.pdbx_description
1 polymer ?
#
loop_
_entity_poly.entity_id
_entity_poly.type
_entity_poly.pdbx_seq_one_letter_code
_entity_poly.pdbx_strand_id
1 'polypeptide(L)'
;MKMPAGRLARLFPFLLWWPLVTRASLRDDLVAGLTGALIVLPQGVAFATIAGLPPEYGLYAAMLPAIVAALFGSSWHLVSGPTTAISIAIYGAVHHLAEPGTPQYVGLILTLTLQVGIFQVALGLARMGALVNFISHTVVIGFTTGAAVLIAASQIRNFFGVDLPRGLP
;
A
#
# COMPACT_ATOMS: atom_id res chain seq x y z
N MET A 1 14.69 -18.24 -16.17
CA MET A 1 16.10 -17.93 -16.50
C MET A 1 16.78 -17.42 -15.23
N LYS A 2 17.65 -18.21 -14.58
CA LYS A 2 18.29 -17.84 -13.31
C LYS A 2 19.60 -17.10 -13.61
N MET A 3 19.63 -15.78 -13.46
CA MET A 3 20.89 -15.04 -13.47
C MET A 3 21.68 -15.41 -12.19
N PRO A 4 22.98 -15.67 -12.25
CA PRO A 4 23.79 -15.92 -11.07
C PRO A 4 23.88 -14.61 -10.27
N ALA A 5 23.00 -14.45 -9.28
CA ALA A 5 22.97 -13.27 -8.44
C ALA A 5 24.23 -13.24 -7.57
N GLY A 6 25.23 -12.46 -7.97
CA GLY A 6 26.33 -12.07 -7.10
C GLY A 6 25.79 -11.43 -5.81
N ARG A 7 26.62 -11.37 -4.75
CA ARG A 7 26.20 -10.81 -3.44
C ARG A 7 25.53 -9.43 -3.56
N LEU A 8 25.92 -8.61 -4.54
CA LEU A 8 25.31 -7.31 -4.84
C LEU A 8 23.83 -7.42 -5.27
N ALA A 9 23.47 -8.37 -6.14
CA ALA A 9 22.10 -8.51 -6.64
C ALA A 9 21.11 -9.03 -5.58
N ARG A 10 21.62 -9.59 -4.46
CA ARG A 10 20.80 -9.92 -3.29
C ARG A 10 20.50 -8.71 -2.40
N LEU A 11 21.40 -7.72 -2.37
CA LEU A 11 21.23 -6.48 -1.59
C LEU A 11 20.50 -5.40 -2.40
N PHE A 12 20.71 -5.37 -3.71
CA PHE A 12 20.13 -4.42 -4.64
C PHE A 12 19.40 -5.17 -5.77
N PRO A 13 18.17 -5.64 -5.52
CA PRO A 13 17.44 -6.48 -6.48
C PRO A 13 17.09 -5.74 -7.78
N PHE A 14 17.02 -4.41 -7.77
CA PHE A 14 16.86 -3.62 -9.00
C PHE A 14 17.98 -3.83 -10.04
N LEU A 15 19.15 -4.34 -9.64
CA LEU A 15 20.21 -4.70 -10.59
C LEU A 15 19.86 -5.92 -11.44
N LEU A 16 18.97 -6.80 -10.94
CA LEU A 16 18.40 -7.89 -11.76
C LEU A 16 17.48 -7.33 -12.83
N TRP A 17 16.90 -6.17 -12.56
CA TRP A 17 15.90 -5.57 -13.40
C TRP A 17 16.46 -4.72 -14.53
N TRP A 18 17.55 -4.01 -14.24
CA TRP A 18 18.21 -3.12 -15.18
C TRP A 18 18.45 -3.69 -16.59
N PRO A 19 18.90 -4.95 -16.78
CA PRO A 19 19.13 -5.52 -18.12
C PRO A 19 17.86 -5.77 -18.93
N LEU A 20 16.68 -5.80 -18.29
CA LEU A 20 15.39 -6.01 -18.95
C LEU A 20 14.81 -4.69 -19.50
N VAL A 21 15.36 -3.55 -19.08
CA VAL A 21 14.92 -2.23 -19.49
C VAL A 21 15.42 -1.95 -20.91
N THR A 22 14.50 -1.97 -21.87
CA THR A 22 14.75 -1.63 -23.29
C THR A 22 14.02 -0.34 -23.66
N ARG A 23 14.35 0.24 -24.82
CA ARG A 23 13.59 1.42 -25.32
C ARG A 23 12.10 1.13 -25.51
N ALA A 24 11.76 -0.10 -25.91
CA ALA A 24 10.37 -0.52 -26.05
C ALA A 24 9.68 -0.62 -24.68
N SER A 25 10.29 -1.34 -23.73
CA SER A 25 9.72 -1.48 -22.39
C SER A 25 9.60 -0.15 -21.67
N LEU A 26 10.56 0.78 -21.82
CA LEU A 26 10.45 2.12 -21.24
C LEU A 26 9.23 2.89 -21.75
N ARG A 27 8.88 2.76 -23.03
CA ARG A 27 7.68 3.40 -23.59
C ARG A 27 6.41 2.79 -23.02
N ASP A 28 6.37 1.46 -22.95
CA ASP A 28 5.21 0.73 -22.44
C ASP A 28 5.02 0.96 -20.93
N ASP A 29 6.10 0.92 -20.16
CA ASP A 29 6.14 1.19 -18.72
C ASP A 29 5.77 2.65 -18.41
N LEU A 30 6.16 3.60 -19.27
CA LEU A 30 5.77 5.01 -19.09
C LEU A 30 4.27 5.21 -19.29
N VAL A 31 3.67 4.57 -20.31
CA VAL A 31 2.22 4.62 -20.50
C VAL A 31 1.51 3.92 -19.34
N ALA A 32 1.96 2.73 -18.95
CA ALA A 32 1.39 1.99 -17.82
C ALA A 32 1.50 2.77 -16.50
N GLY A 33 2.65 3.39 -16.24
CA GLY A 33 2.89 4.22 -15.06
C GLY A 33 2.01 5.47 -15.02
N LEU A 34 1.84 6.16 -16.15
CA LEU A 34 0.92 7.31 -16.25
C LEU A 34 -0.54 6.91 -16.03
N THR A 35 -0.99 5.82 -16.66
CA THR A 35 -2.34 5.29 -16.45
C THR A 35 -2.55 4.89 -14.99
N GLY A 36 -1.58 4.20 -14.39
CA GLY A 36 -1.61 3.83 -12.98
C GLY A 36 -1.66 5.03 -12.05
N ALA A 37 -0.84 6.06 -12.32
CA ALA A 37 -0.81 7.29 -11.54
C ALA A 37 -2.18 8.01 -11.56
N LEU A 38 -2.82 8.12 -12.73
CA LEU A 38 -4.14 8.74 -12.86
C LEU A 38 -5.21 8.02 -12.01
N ILE A 39 -5.11 6.70 -11.86
CA ILE A 39 -6.03 5.90 -11.03
C ILE A 39 -5.67 6.04 -9.54
N VAL A 40 -4.38 5.98 -9.22
CA VAL A 40 -3.89 5.97 -7.83
C VAL A 40 -4.05 7.32 -7.14
N LEU A 41 -3.95 8.45 -7.86
CA LEU A 41 -4.09 9.79 -7.30
C LEU A 41 -5.43 10.00 -6.54
N PRO A 42 -6.61 9.84 -7.17
CA PRO A 42 -7.88 9.97 -6.46
C PRO A 42 -8.07 8.87 -5.41
N GLN A 43 -7.58 7.65 -5.67
CA GLN A 43 -7.67 6.53 -4.75
C GLN A 43 -6.88 6.79 -3.44
N GLY A 44 -5.66 7.32 -3.54
CA GLY A 44 -4.83 7.67 -2.40
C GLY A 44 -5.48 8.74 -1.52
N VAL A 45 -6.05 9.78 -2.14
CA VAL A 45 -6.80 10.83 -1.43
C VAL A 45 -7.99 10.25 -0.66
N ALA A 46 -8.77 9.37 -1.30
CA ALA A 46 -9.89 8.69 -0.65
C ALA A 46 -9.42 7.84 0.54
N PHE A 47 -8.31 7.11 0.38
CA PHE A 47 -7.77 6.24 1.43
C PHE A 47 -7.16 7.00 2.61
N ALA A 48 -6.53 8.16 2.37
CA ALA A 48 -6.11 9.05 3.46
C ALA A 48 -7.32 9.57 4.25
N THR A 49 -8.39 9.93 3.54
CA THR A 49 -9.64 10.39 4.16
C THR A 49 -10.27 9.29 5.02
N ILE A 50 -10.29 8.03 4.56
CA ILE A 50 -10.75 6.88 5.35
C ILE A 50 -9.87 6.67 6.60
N ALA A 51 -8.56 6.92 6.49
CA ALA A 51 -7.64 6.84 7.62
C ALA A 51 -7.74 8.02 8.60
N GLY A 52 -8.60 9.01 8.33
CA GLY A 52 -8.71 10.24 9.13
C GLY A 52 -7.54 11.21 8.96
N LEU A 53 -6.77 11.08 7.89
CA LEU A 53 -5.63 11.94 7.56
C LEU A 53 -6.02 13.06 6.58
N PRO A 54 -5.28 14.17 6.57
CA PRO A 54 -5.34 15.13 5.48
C PRO A 54 -5.06 14.46 4.11
N PRO A 55 -5.79 14.83 3.03
CA PRO A 55 -5.69 14.21 1.70
C PRO A 55 -4.29 14.04 1.13
N GLU A 56 -3.39 15.00 1.39
CA GLU A 56 -2.01 15.02 0.91
C GLU A 56 -1.19 13.81 1.38
N TYR A 57 -1.50 13.24 2.55
CA TYR A 57 -0.83 12.03 3.04
C TYR A 57 -1.13 10.80 2.17
N GLY A 58 -2.25 10.81 1.45
CA GLY A 58 -2.58 9.79 0.46
C GLY A 58 -1.61 9.79 -0.71
N LEU A 59 -1.15 10.96 -1.12
CA LEU A 59 -0.15 11.13 -2.17
C LEU A 59 1.22 10.61 -1.70
N TYR A 60 1.61 10.96 -0.48
CA TYR A 60 2.86 10.47 0.11
C TYR A 60 2.85 8.94 0.24
N ALA A 61 1.75 8.37 0.71
CA ALA A 61 1.57 6.93 0.85
C ALA A 61 1.49 6.20 -0.50
N ALA A 62 1.10 6.86 -1.58
CA ALA A 62 1.10 6.30 -2.93
C ALA A 62 2.48 6.36 -3.60
N MET A 63 3.24 7.44 -3.37
CA MET A 63 4.51 7.67 -4.05
C MET A 63 5.67 6.90 -3.40
N LEU A 64 5.83 7.02 -2.08
CA LEU A 64 7.02 6.53 -1.38
C LEU A 64 7.11 5.00 -1.40
N PRO A 65 6.05 4.24 -1.04
CA PRO A 65 6.05 2.79 -1.15
C PRO A 65 6.24 2.28 -2.58
N ALA A 66 5.71 2.96 -3.60
CA ALA A 66 5.90 2.57 -4.99
C ALA A 66 7.38 2.68 -5.42
N ILE A 67 8.06 3.77 -5.05
CA ILE A 67 9.50 3.94 -5.31
C ILE A 67 10.32 2.87 -4.59
N VAL A 68 10.04 2.63 -3.30
CA VAL A 68 10.75 1.61 -2.52
C VAL A 68 10.51 0.21 -3.08
N ALA A 69 9.26 -0.12 -3.44
CA ALA A 69 8.91 -1.41 -4.03
C ALA A 69 9.51 -1.61 -5.42
N ALA A 70 9.61 -0.56 -6.25
CA ALA A 70 10.28 -0.66 -7.55
C ALA A 70 11.78 -1.01 -7.40
N LEU A 71 12.43 -0.51 -6.35
CA LEU A 71 13.87 -0.73 -6.10
C LEU A 71 14.16 -2.06 -5.38
N PHE A 72 13.33 -2.43 -4.40
CA PHE A 72 13.58 -3.54 -3.48
C PHE A 72 12.59 -4.70 -3.62
N GLY A 73 11.59 -4.57 -4.49
CA GLY A 73 10.56 -5.57 -4.71
C GLY A 73 11.09 -6.82 -5.41
N SER A 74 10.45 -7.95 -5.09
CA SER A 74 10.73 -9.26 -5.68
C SER A 74 9.96 -9.54 -6.98
N SER A 75 9.08 -8.63 -7.40
CA SER A 75 8.23 -8.77 -8.58
C SER A 75 8.35 -7.55 -9.49
N TRP A 76 8.52 -7.81 -10.79
CA TRP A 76 8.67 -6.77 -11.82
C TRP A 76 7.43 -5.90 -12.00
N HIS A 77 6.24 -6.50 -11.88
CA HIS A 77 4.97 -5.83 -12.19
C HIS A 77 4.19 -5.37 -10.96
N LEU A 78 4.69 -5.66 -9.75
CA LEU A 78 3.95 -5.37 -8.52
C LEU A 78 4.06 -3.89 -8.17
N VAL A 79 2.91 -3.22 -8.07
CA VAL A 79 2.80 -1.86 -7.55
C VAL A 79 2.36 -1.92 -6.08
N SER A 80 3.11 -1.25 -5.21
CA SER A 80 2.76 -1.12 -3.78
C SER A 80 2.23 0.28 -3.49
N GLY A 81 1.19 0.38 -2.68
CA GLY A 81 0.55 1.66 -2.35
C GLY A 81 -0.47 1.50 -1.21
N PRO A 82 -1.21 2.57 -0.89
CA PRO A 82 -2.21 2.53 0.16
C PRO A 82 -3.38 1.63 -0.25
N THR A 83 -4.02 1.01 0.72
CA THR A 83 -5.21 0.18 0.49
C THR A 83 -6.31 0.54 1.49
N THR A 84 -7.56 0.32 1.12
CA THR A 84 -8.72 0.52 1.99
C THR A 84 -8.58 -0.22 3.32
N ALA A 85 -8.11 -1.46 3.28
CA ALA A 85 -7.94 -2.29 4.47
C ALA A 85 -6.93 -1.69 5.46
N ILE A 86 -5.78 -1.22 4.96
CA ILE A 86 -4.77 -0.56 5.80
C ILE A 86 -5.29 0.77 6.35
N SER A 87 -6.01 1.56 5.55
CA SER A 87 -6.61 2.82 6.00
C SER A 87 -7.56 2.63 7.17
N ILE A 88 -8.43 1.61 7.10
CA ILE A 88 -9.39 1.31 8.18
C ILE A 88 -8.66 0.77 9.41
N ALA A 89 -7.65 -0.07 9.23
CA ALA A 89 -6.84 -0.57 10.34
C ALA A 89 -6.13 0.57 11.09
N ILE A 90 -5.55 1.54 10.36
CA ILE A 90 -4.92 2.73 10.94
C ILE A 90 -5.96 3.57 11.70
N TYR A 91 -7.11 3.84 11.08
CA TYR A 91 -8.18 4.60 11.73
C TYR A 91 -8.64 3.91 13.03
N GLY A 92 -8.96 2.62 12.97
CA GLY A 92 -9.39 1.84 14.13
C GLY A 92 -8.35 1.81 15.26
N ALA A 93 -7.06 1.77 14.91
CA ALA A 93 -5.98 1.76 15.90
C ALA A 93 -5.73 3.12 16.57
N VAL A 94 -5.96 4.23 15.86
CA VAL A 94 -5.50 5.57 16.30
C VAL A 94 -6.62 6.53 16.68
N HIS A 95 -7.83 6.41 16.13
CA HIS A 95 -8.89 7.42 16.31
C HIS A 95 -9.35 7.64 17.77
N HIS A 96 -9.18 6.65 18.64
CA HIS A 96 -9.46 6.80 20.07
C HIS A 96 -8.37 7.53 20.86
N LEU A 97 -7.18 7.73 20.28
CA LEU A 97 -6.01 8.30 20.95
C LEU A 97 -5.83 9.80 20.65
N ALA A 98 -6.32 10.27 19.50
CA ALA A 98 -6.31 11.68 19.11
C ALA A 98 -7.41 11.95 18.09
N GLU A 99 -7.86 13.20 18.01
CA GLU A 99 -8.89 13.61 17.05
C GLU A 99 -8.34 13.58 15.61
N PRO A 100 -9.04 12.92 14.66
CA PRO A 100 -8.63 12.88 13.26
C PRO A 100 -8.34 14.26 12.65
N GLY A 101 -7.35 14.32 11.74
CA GLY A 101 -6.95 15.56 11.08
C GLY A 101 -6.08 16.51 11.92
N THR A 102 -5.92 16.28 13.23
CA THR A 102 -5.03 17.09 14.07
C THR A 102 -3.54 16.76 13.84
N PRO A 103 -2.61 17.71 14.11
CA PRO A 103 -1.18 17.44 14.04
C PRO A 103 -0.73 16.28 14.95
N GLN A 104 -1.36 16.14 16.12
CA GLN A 104 -1.08 15.04 17.03
C GLN A 104 -1.48 13.69 16.43
N TYR A 105 -2.66 13.61 15.81
CA TYR A 105 -3.15 12.39 15.15
C TYR A 105 -2.22 11.94 14.02
N VAL A 106 -1.78 12.88 13.19
CA VAL A 106 -0.78 12.62 12.14
C VAL A 106 0.52 12.08 12.75
N GLY A 107 1.02 12.69 13.83
CA GLY A 107 2.22 12.25 14.52
C GLY A 107 2.13 10.80 15.04
N LEU A 108 0.97 10.42 15.59
CA LEU A 108 0.71 9.05 16.03
C LEU A 108 0.71 8.07 14.86
N ILE A 109 0.06 8.40 13.74
CA ILE A 109 0.05 7.52 12.56
C ILE A 109 1.45 7.36 11.97
N LEU A 110 2.24 8.43 11.89
CA LEU A 110 3.62 8.34 11.41
C LEU A 110 4.48 7.46 12.31
N THR A 111 4.30 7.57 13.63
CA THR A 111 4.99 6.73 14.62
C THR A 111 4.59 5.27 14.47
N LEU A 112 3.29 4.98 14.35
CA LEU A 112 2.77 3.63 14.11
C LEU A 112 3.33 3.06 12.81
N THR A 113 3.35 3.85 11.73
CA THR A 113 3.87 3.45 10.42
C THR A 113 5.36 3.08 10.51
N LEU A 114 6.14 3.88 11.24
CA LEU A 114 7.56 3.59 11.49
C LEU A 114 7.74 2.29 12.28
N GLN A 115 6.98 2.09 13.36
CA GLN A 115 7.01 0.87 14.17
C GLN A 115 6.67 -0.36 13.33
N VAL A 116 5.61 -0.29 12.53
CA VAL A 116 5.24 -1.35 11.59
C VAL A 116 6.36 -1.64 10.61
N GLY A 117 7.03 -0.61 10.07
CA GLY A 117 8.20 -0.79 9.19
C GLY A 117 9.36 -1.51 9.89
N ILE A 118 9.68 -1.13 11.13
CA ILE A 118 10.71 -1.80 11.95
C ILE A 118 10.35 -3.27 12.16
N PHE A 119 9.10 -3.57 12.52
CA PHE A 119 8.63 -4.94 12.67
C PHE A 119 8.73 -5.72 11.36
N GLN A 120 8.32 -5.15 10.22
CA GLN A 120 8.44 -5.80 8.92
C GLN A 120 9.89 -6.13 8.56
N VAL A 121 10.83 -5.21 8.83
CA VAL A 121 12.26 -5.46 8.61
C VAL A 121 12.77 -6.57 9.54
N ALA A 122 12.43 -6.52 10.84
CA ALA A 122 12.84 -7.54 11.80
C ALA A 122 12.32 -8.93 11.42
N LEU A 123 11.04 -9.04 11.06
CA LEU A 123 10.41 -10.27 10.58
C LEU A 123 11.03 -10.75 9.26
N GLY A 124 11.37 -9.83 8.36
CA GLY A 124 12.07 -10.12 7.11
C GLY A 124 13.46 -10.71 7.34
N LEU A 125 14.24 -10.13 8.26
CA LEU A 125 15.56 -10.63 8.67
C LEU A 125 15.47 -12.00 9.34
N ALA A 126 14.43 -12.22 10.16
CA ALA A 126 14.12 -13.52 10.75
C ALA A 126 13.55 -14.54 9.76
N ARG A 127 13.39 -14.17 8.47
CA ARG A 127 12.80 -14.99 7.41
C ARG A 127 11.38 -15.48 7.72
N MET A 128 10.65 -14.74 8.55
CA MET A 128 9.28 -15.08 8.93
C MET A 128 8.27 -14.91 7.79
N GLY A 129 8.69 -14.40 6.63
CA GLY A 129 7.89 -14.47 5.40
C GLY A 129 7.52 -15.90 5.00
N ALA A 130 8.27 -16.92 5.43
CA ALA A 130 7.89 -18.32 5.24
C ALA A 130 6.56 -18.69 5.91
N LEU A 131 6.17 -17.98 6.98
CA LEU A 131 4.91 -18.20 7.69
C LEU A 131 3.70 -17.84 6.83
N VAL A 132 3.86 -16.95 5.84
CA VAL A 132 2.79 -16.59 4.89
C VAL A 132 2.32 -17.80 4.09
N ASN A 133 3.20 -18.80 3.86
CA ASN A 133 2.83 -20.05 3.17
C ASN A 133 1.88 -20.95 3.99
N PHE A 134 1.72 -20.69 5.29
CA PHE A 134 0.79 -21.42 6.16
C PHE A 134 -0.58 -20.74 6.27
N ILE A 135 -0.77 -19.58 5.63
CA ILE A 135 -2.10 -18.96 5.55
C ILE A 135 -2.98 -19.83 4.67
N SER A 136 -4.05 -20.36 5.24
CA SER A 136 -4.98 -21.22 4.52
C SER A 136 -5.67 -20.47 3.37
N HIS A 137 -5.95 -21.19 2.28
CA HIS A 137 -6.64 -20.65 1.12
C HIS A 137 -8.01 -20.04 1.48
N THR A 138 -8.73 -20.64 2.44
CA THR A 138 -10.02 -20.13 2.92
C THR A 138 -9.91 -18.79 3.63
N VAL A 139 -8.83 -18.55 4.39
CA VAL A 139 -8.57 -17.24 5.03
C VAL A 139 -8.29 -16.17 3.99
N VAL A 140 -7.51 -16.50 2.95
CA VAL A 140 -7.24 -15.56 1.84
C VAL A 140 -8.55 -15.18 1.14
N ILE A 141 -9.37 -16.17 0.77
CA ILE A 141 -10.69 -15.91 0.16
C ILE A 141 -11.55 -15.04 1.08
N GLY A 142 -11.68 -15.41 2.36
CA GLY A 142 -12.51 -14.65 3.30
C GLY A 142 -12.08 -13.20 3.44
N PHE A 143 -10.76 -12.96 3.55
CA PHE A 143 -10.21 -11.61 3.61
C PHE A 143 -10.48 -10.83 2.31
N THR A 144 -10.22 -11.43 1.14
CA THR A 144 -10.45 -10.78 -0.16
C THR A 144 -11.94 -10.49 -0.40
N THR A 145 -12.85 -11.41 -0.05
CA THR A 145 -14.29 -11.19 -0.13
C THR A 145 -14.74 -10.08 0.83
N GLY A 146 -14.23 -10.07 2.07
CA GLY A 146 -14.50 -8.99 3.01
C GLY A 146 -14.03 -7.62 2.49
N ALA A 147 -12.83 -7.55 1.92
CA ALA A 147 -12.31 -6.35 1.27
C ALA A 147 -13.19 -5.91 0.08
N ALA A 148 -13.67 -6.85 -0.75
CA ALA A 148 -14.55 -6.55 -1.87
C ALA A 148 -15.90 -5.98 -1.41
N VAL A 149 -16.51 -6.58 -0.38
CA VAL A 149 -17.77 -6.08 0.23
C VAL A 149 -17.57 -4.68 0.81
N LEU A 150 -16.46 -4.47 1.51
CA LEU A 150 -16.11 -3.17 2.09
C LEU A 150 -15.89 -2.08 1.03
N ILE A 151 -15.22 -2.42 -0.06
CA ILE A 151 -15.05 -1.53 -1.21
C ILE A 151 -16.43 -1.19 -1.80
N ALA A 152 -17.27 -2.19 -2.06
CA ALA A 152 -18.63 -1.96 -2.57
C ALA A 152 -19.45 -1.06 -1.64
N ALA A 153 -19.42 -1.33 -0.34
CA ALA A 153 -20.10 -0.52 0.68
C ALA A 153 -19.59 0.93 0.70
N SER A 154 -18.28 1.15 0.57
CA SER A 154 -17.71 2.50 0.52
C SER A 154 -18.14 3.30 -0.72
N GLN A 155 -18.58 2.63 -1.80
CA GLN A 155 -19.08 3.28 -3.01
C GLN A 155 -20.59 3.57 -2.97
N ILE A 156 -21.38 2.98 -2.07
CA ILE A 156 -22.83 3.20 -1.96
C ILE A 156 -23.16 4.69 -1.80
N ARG A 157 -22.39 5.39 -0.95
CA ARG A 157 -22.54 6.84 -0.71
C ARG A 157 -22.40 7.64 -2.02
N ASN A 158 -21.37 7.32 -2.80
CA ASN A 158 -21.07 7.99 -4.07
C ASN A 158 -22.14 7.67 -5.14
N PHE A 159 -22.62 6.43 -5.17
CA PHE A 159 -23.61 5.97 -6.14
C PHE A 159 -24.99 6.62 -5.94
N PHE A 160 -25.45 6.70 -4.69
CA PHE A 160 -26.77 7.29 -4.39
C PHE A 160 -26.72 8.81 -4.15
N GLY A 161 -25.53 9.43 -4.15
CA GLY A 161 -25.36 10.87 -3.93
C GLY A 161 -25.83 11.33 -2.54
N VAL A 162 -25.92 10.42 -1.57
CA VAL A 162 -26.40 10.73 -0.22
C VAL A 162 -25.21 11.12 0.65
N ASP A 163 -25.28 12.27 1.31
CA ASP A 163 -24.30 12.67 2.30
C ASP A 163 -24.48 11.88 3.61
N LEU A 164 -23.99 10.63 3.61
CA LEU A 164 -23.79 9.91 4.86
C LEU A 164 -22.64 10.59 5.64
N PRO A 165 -22.81 10.90 6.94
CA PRO A 165 -21.72 11.38 7.78
C PRO A 165 -20.54 10.41 7.71
N ARG A 166 -19.35 10.93 7.40
CA ARG A 166 -18.12 10.12 7.32
C ARG A 166 -17.65 9.85 8.75
N GLY A 167 -17.74 8.59 9.19
CA GLY A 167 -17.42 8.20 10.56
C GLY A 167 -18.53 8.60 11.53
N LEU A 168 -19.51 7.72 11.70
CA LEU A 168 -20.27 7.68 12.95
C LEU A 168 -19.48 6.78 13.92
N PRO A 169 -19.49 7.08 15.23
CA PRO A 169 -18.73 6.36 16.26
C PRO A 169 -18.99 4.85 16.26
#